data_AF-A0A660QHL9-F1
#
_entry.id   AF-A0A660QHL9-F1
#
_cell.length_a   1.000
_cell.length_b   1.000
_cell.length_c   1.000
_cell.angle_alpha   90.00
_cell.angle_beta   90.00
_cell.angle_gamma   90.00
#
_symmetry.space_group_name_H-M   'P 1'
#
loop_
_entity.id
_entity.type
_entity.pdbx_description
1 polymer ?
#
loop_
_entity_poly.entity_id
_entity_poly.type
_entity_poly.pdbx_seq_one_letter_code
_entity_poly.pdbx_strand_id
1 'polypeptide(L)'
;MKVFVFDLDKTILVDDHNIHPKNIEAIEKLLLLGKEIVFASGRMLVSIQNLVKRYFQKDFPLIAYNGCVVWIPEKGKILDGKIDCSTASRVILKLRGKGVHRQVYVNDELISEEDNEYIRSYAKHSEVPFKLVDDLLRVVETGATKILAIGDPGTLNEISLEMRSQFHNLSIFKSFDT
;
A
#
# COMPACT_ATOMS: atom_id res chain seq x y z
N MET A 1 26.79 -7.33 10.84
CA MET A 1 25.38 -7.25 10.39
C MET A 1 25.11 -8.35 9.37
N LYS A 2 23.98 -9.07 9.47
CA LYS A 2 23.61 -10.14 8.51
C LYS A 2 22.47 -9.74 7.57
N VAL A 3 21.55 -8.90 8.03
CA VAL A 3 20.35 -8.47 7.31
C VAL A 3 20.33 -6.95 7.26
N PHE A 4 19.92 -6.40 6.11
CA PHE A 4 19.69 -4.97 5.91
C PHE A 4 18.25 -4.77 5.43
N VAL A 5 17.55 -3.85 6.08
CA VAL A 5 16.16 -3.51 5.76
C VAL A 5 16.13 -2.08 5.25
N PHE A 6 15.57 -1.87 4.06
CA PHE A 6 15.49 -0.56 3.42
C PHE A 6 14.04 -0.13 3.28
N ASP A 7 13.74 1.05 3.80
CA ASP A 7 12.54 1.77 3.38
C ASP A 7 12.70 2.28 1.93
N LEU A 8 11.59 2.50 1.23
CA LEU A 8 11.58 2.95 -0.16
C LEU A 8 11.44 4.47 -0.27
N ASP A 9 10.22 4.95 -0.09
CA ASP A 9 9.80 6.34 -0.28
C ASP A 9 10.61 7.29 0.60
N LYS A 10 11.22 8.32 -0.01
CA LYS A 10 12.10 9.28 0.69
C LYS A 10 13.34 8.68 1.37
N THR A 11 13.66 7.41 1.10
CA THR A 11 14.83 6.71 1.66
C THR A 11 15.80 6.26 0.57
N ILE A 12 15.47 5.22 -0.20
CA ILE A 12 16.35 4.75 -1.30
C ILE A 12 15.96 5.29 -2.67
N LEU A 13 14.74 5.83 -2.79
CA LEU A 13 14.24 6.38 -4.02
C LEU A 13 14.68 7.83 -4.25
N VAL A 14 14.96 8.18 -5.50
CA VAL A 14 15.25 9.56 -5.93
C VAL A 14 13.97 10.33 -6.29
N ASP A 15 12.95 9.60 -6.73
CA ASP A 15 11.59 10.06 -7.02
C ASP A 15 10.61 8.91 -6.71
N ASP A 16 9.32 9.06 -6.97
CA ASP A 16 8.34 8.01 -6.63
C ASP A 16 8.52 6.70 -7.43
N HIS A 17 9.41 6.64 -8.42
CA HIS A 17 9.51 5.54 -9.36
C HIS A 17 10.91 4.93 -9.48
N ASN A 18 11.95 5.64 -9.03
CA ASN A 18 13.34 5.26 -9.32
C ASN A 18 14.19 5.13 -8.06
N ILE A 19 14.97 4.04 -7.98
CA ILE A 19 16.03 3.89 -6.97
C ILE A 19 17.23 4.73 -7.40
N HIS A 20 17.80 5.51 -6.48
CA HIS A 20 18.99 6.30 -6.77
C HIS A 20 20.17 5.37 -7.17
N PRO A 21 20.92 5.65 -8.25
CA PRO A 21 21.98 4.74 -8.75
C PRO A 21 23.01 4.30 -7.69
N LYS A 22 23.48 5.25 -6.86
CA LYS A 22 24.38 4.93 -5.72
C LYS A 22 23.79 3.93 -4.72
N ASN A 23 22.48 3.91 -4.53
CA ASN A 23 21.81 2.96 -3.63
C ASN A 23 21.75 1.57 -4.27
N ILE A 24 21.55 1.49 -5.59
CA ILE A 24 21.64 0.23 -6.35
C ILE A 24 23.04 -0.37 -6.17
N GLU A 25 24.09 0.40 -6.44
CA GLU A 25 25.48 -0.06 -6.27
C GLU A 25 25.78 -0.52 -4.84
N ALA A 26 25.25 0.18 -3.83
CA ALA A 26 25.44 -0.19 -2.43
C ALA A 26 24.74 -1.51 -2.09
N ILE A 27 23.50 -1.70 -2.58
CA ILE A 27 22.74 -2.93 -2.39
C ILE A 27 23.44 -4.10 -3.09
N GLU A 28 23.94 -3.92 -4.31
CA GLU A 28 24.72 -4.94 -5.03
C GLU A 28 25.99 -5.35 -4.28
N LYS A 29 26.73 -4.38 -3.72
CA LYS A 29 27.90 -4.68 -2.88
C LYS A 29 27.51 -5.50 -1.65
N LEU A 30 26.39 -5.18 -0.99
CA LEU A 30 25.91 -5.97 0.15
C LEU A 30 25.53 -7.40 -0.27
N LEU A 31 24.89 -7.56 -1.43
CA LEU A 31 24.57 -8.88 -1.99
C LEU A 31 25.83 -9.70 -2.26
N LEU A 32 26.87 -9.11 -2.85
CA LEU A 32 28.17 -9.75 -3.08
C LEU A 32 28.86 -10.18 -1.78
N LEU A 33 28.63 -9.46 -0.68
CA LEU A 33 29.12 -9.79 0.66
C LEU A 33 28.23 -10.82 1.39
N GLY A 34 27.30 -11.45 0.69
CA GLY A 34 26.39 -12.48 1.22
C GLY A 34 25.42 -11.94 2.27
N LYS A 35 25.01 -10.67 2.16
CA LYS A 35 24.03 -10.06 3.07
C LYS A 35 22.61 -10.28 2.57
N GLU A 36 21.69 -10.47 3.51
CA GLU A 36 20.27 -10.52 3.21
C GLU A 36 19.71 -9.10 3.10
N ILE A 37 18.86 -8.87 2.11
CA ILE A 37 18.27 -7.55 1.81
C ILE A 37 16.76 -7.68 1.86
N VAL A 38 16.10 -6.81 2.61
CA VAL A 38 14.64 -6.74 2.73
C VAL A 38 14.19 -5.33 2.36
N PHE A 39 13.14 -5.21 1.56
CA PHE A 39 12.51 -3.92 1.28
C PHE A 39 11.22 -3.78 2.08
N ALA A 40 11.03 -2.63 2.72
CA ALA A 40 9.85 -2.30 3.51
C ALA A 40 9.20 -1.02 2.97
N SER A 41 7.89 -1.01 2.75
CA SER A 41 7.18 0.20 2.29
C SER A 41 5.68 0.13 2.58
N GLY A 42 5.04 1.31 2.55
CA GLY A 42 3.59 1.47 2.57
C GLY A 42 2.89 1.13 1.26
N ARG A 43 3.65 0.91 0.18
CA ARG A 43 3.16 0.56 -1.15
C ARG A 43 2.51 -0.84 -1.19
N MET A 44 1.74 -1.08 -2.26
CA MET A 44 1.21 -2.40 -2.60
C MET A 44 2.35 -3.39 -2.85
N LEU A 45 2.11 -4.68 -2.61
CA LEU A 45 3.15 -5.70 -2.76
C LEU A 45 3.62 -5.77 -4.21
N VAL A 46 2.70 -5.81 -5.17
CA VAL A 46 3.00 -5.80 -6.62
C VAL A 46 3.80 -4.57 -7.04
N SER A 47 3.52 -3.40 -6.45
CA SER A 47 4.25 -2.16 -6.76
C SER A 47 5.72 -2.27 -6.34
N ILE A 48 5.98 -2.80 -5.14
CA ILE A 48 7.34 -3.04 -4.65
C ILE A 48 8.05 -4.09 -5.51
N GLN A 49 7.38 -5.21 -5.83
CA GLN A 49 7.94 -6.26 -6.68
C GLN A 49 8.34 -5.74 -8.06
N ASN A 50 7.46 -4.97 -8.70
CA ASN A 50 7.73 -4.39 -10.01
C ASN A 50 8.90 -3.41 -9.97
N LEU A 51 9.03 -2.62 -8.90
CA LEU A 51 10.13 -1.68 -8.73
C LEU A 51 11.47 -2.40 -8.58
N VAL A 52 11.59 -3.36 -7.66
CA VAL A 52 12.87 -4.03 -7.38
C VAL A 52 13.34 -4.89 -8.57
N LYS A 53 12.40 -5.51 -9.30
CA LYS A 53 12.70 -6.32 -10.50
C LYS A 53 13.28 -5.51 -11.65
N ARG A 54 13.04 -4.19 -11.72
CA ARG A 54 13.66 -3.31 -12.74
C ARG A 54 15.18 -3.22 -12.59
N TYR A 55 15.68 -3.33 -11.37
CA TYR A 55 17.08 -3.07 -11.04
C TYR A 55 17.86 -4.33 -10.69
N PHE A 56 17.20 -5.36 -10.16
CA PHE A 56 17.85 -6.56 -9.66
C PHE A 56 17.25 -7.81 -10.30
N GLN A 57 18.12 -8.72 -10.77
CA GLN A 57 17.73 -10.00 -11.37
C GLN A 57 17.42 -11.07 -10.31
N LYS A 58 16.76 -10.69 -9.21
CA LYS A 58 16.34 -11.59 -8.13
C LYS A 58 15.15 -11.02 -7.37
N ASP A 59 14.40 -11.90 -6.73
CA ASP A 59 13.37 -11.53 -5.77
C ASP A 59 13.98 -11.35 -4.36
N PHE A 60 13.31 -10.54 -3.54
CA PHE A 60 13.71 -10.20 -2.17
C PHE A 60 12.55 -10.46 -1.21
N PRO A 61 12.80 -10.74 0.08
CA PRO A 61 11.78 -10.60 1.10
C PRO A 61 11.24 -9.16 1.14
N LEU A 62 9.92 -9.02 1.18
CA LEU A 62 9.22 -7.73 1.12
C LEU A 62 8.28 -7.56 2.30
N ILE A 63 8.24 -6.34 2.85
CA ILE A 63 7.27 -5.87 3.82
C ILE A 63 6.43 -4.79 3.13
N ALA A 64 5.17 -5.08 2.84
CA ALA A 64 4.27 -4.21 2.11
C ALA A 64 3.13 -3.70 3.01
N TYR A 65 2.38 -2.71 2.52
CA TYR A 65 1.21 -2.15 3.22
C TYR A 65 1.51 -1.74 4.67
N ASN A 66 2.65 -1.08 4.91
CA ASN A 66 3.08 -0.64 6.25
C ASN A 66 3.19 -1.80 7.27
N GLY A 67 3.65 -2.97 6.80
CA GLY A 67 3.82 -4.14 7.66
C GLY A 67 2.60 -5.06 7.72
N CYS A 68 1.51 -4.72 7.02
CA CYS A 68 0.32 -5.57 6.97
C CYS A 68 0.58 -6.87 6.16
N VAL A 69 1.50 -6.83 5.20
CA VAL A 69 1.86 -7.99 4.37
C VAL A 69 3.36 -8.24 4.46
N VAL A 70 3.75 -9.50 4.71
CA VAL A 70 5.14 -9.97 4.59
C VAL A 70 5.18 -11.08 3.56
N TRP A 71 5.98 -10.88 2.53
CA TRP A 71 6.15 -11.82 1.42
C TRP A 71 7.60 -12.30 1.36
N ILE A 72 7.78 -13.59 1.14
CA ILE A 72 9.11 -14.20 0.95
C ILE A 72 9.11 -14.94 -0.39
N PRO A 73 10.16 -14.80 -1.22
CA PRO A 73 10.33 -15.59 -2.44
C PRO A 73 10.14 -17.09 -2.16
N GLU A 74 9.51 -17.81 -3.10
CA GLU A 74 9.14 -19.24 -2.98
C GLU A 74 8.12 -19.61 -1.88
N LYS A 75 7.94 -18.80 -0.83
CA LYS A 75 6.96 -19.07 0.25
C LYS A 75 5.65 -18.32 0.07
N GLY A 76 5.64 -17.25 -0.73
CA GLY A 76 4.48 -16.38 -0.86
C GLY A 76 4.28 -15.47 0.36
N LYS A 77 3.03 -15.08 0.62
CA LYS A 77 2.68 -14.25 1.78
C LYS A 77 2.72 -15.10 3.06
N ILE A 78 3.65 -14.81 3.95
CA ILE A 78 3.74 -15.43 5.28
C ILE A 78 2.98 -14.64 6.35
N LEU A 79 2.68 -13.37 6.06
CA LEU A 79 1.74 -12.53 6.79
C LEU A 79 0.84 -11.84 5.77
N ASP A 80 -0.47 -11.92 5.97
CA ASP A 80 -1.49 -11.27 5.13
C ASP A 80 -2.59 -10.71 6.05
N GLY A 81 -2.28 -9.57 6.67
CA GLY A 81 -3.22 -8.86 7.54
C GLY A 81 -4.40 -8.29 6.74
N LYS A 82 -5.59 -8.34 7.36
CA LYS A 82 -6.83 -7.81 6.76
C LYS A 82 -7.68 -7.13 7.81
N ILE A 83 -8.34 -6.06 7.39
CA ILE A 83 -9.53 -5.52 8.03
C ILE A 83 -10.67 -6.52 7.76
N ASP A 84 -11.35 -6.97 8.82
CA ASP A 84 -12.46 -7.92 8.68
C ASP A 84 -13.63 -7.31 7.90
N CYS A 85 -14.45 -8.17 7.30
CA CYS A 85 -15.60 -7.77 6.46
C CYS A 85 -16.54 -6.78 7.16
N SER A 86 -16.86 -7.00 8.44
CA SER A 86 -17.80 -6.16 9.19
C SER A 86 -17.22 -4.76 9.39
N THR A 87 -15.96 -4.68 9.84
CA THR A 87 -15.27 -3.40 10.01
C THR A 87 -15.09 -2.69 8.66
N ALA A 88 -14.65 -3.40 7.62
CA ALA A 88 -14.44 -2.82 6.29
C ALA A 88 -15.73 -2.24 5.71
N SER A 89 -16.84 -2.99 5.80
CA SER A 89 -18.16 -2.54 5.33
C SER A 89 -18.63 -1.29 6.06
N ARG A 90 -18.46 -1.23 7.39
CA ARG A 90 -18.82 -0.05 8.20
C ARG A 90 -17.99 1.17 7.81
N VAL A 91 -16.69 1.01 7.56
CA VAL A 91 -15.81 2.09 7.09
C VAL A 91 -16.27 2.58 5.71
N ILE A 92 -16.53 1.69 4.75
CA ILE A 92 -16.98 2.05 3.41
C ILE A 92 -18.29 2.82 3.44
N LEU A 93 -19.30 2.31 4.16
CA LEU A 93 -20.60 2.98 4.30
C LEU A 93 -20.46 4.39 4.89
N LYS A 94 -19.57 4.54 5.87
CA LYS A 94 -19.35 5.83 6.52
C LYS A 94 -18.62 6.81 5.60
N LEU A 95 -17.60 6.37 4.86
CA LEU A 95 -16.95 7.19 3.82
C LEU A 95 -17.93 7.58 2.71
N ARG A 96 -18.78 6.64 2.27
CA ARG A 96 -19.86 6.88 1.29
C ARG A 96 -20.82 7.96 1.78
N GLY A 97 -21.26 7.91 3.05
CA GLY A 97 -22.11 8.93 3.66
C GLY A 97 -21.45 10.30 3.82
N LYS A 98 -20.12 10.39 3.77
CA LYS A 98 -19.36 11.65 3.79
C LYS A 98 -19.08 12.20 2.39
N GLY A 99 -19.46 11.48 1.33
CA GLY A 99 -19.28 11.93 -0.06
C GLY A 99 -17.82 12.05 -0.50
N VAL A 100 -16.90 11.32 0.14
CA VAL A 100 -15.47 11.31 -0.24
C VAL A 100 -15.16 10.12 -1.14
N HIS A 101 -14.21 10.29 -2.07
CA HIS A 101 -13.72 9.18 -2.87
C HIS A 101 -13.12 8.11 -1.97
N ARG A 102 -13.37 6.85 -2.32
CA ARG A 102 -12.86 5.69 -1.59
C ARG A 102 -12.44 4.58 -2.53
N GLN A 103 -11.38 3.91 -2.14
CA GLN A 103 -10.86 2.74 -2.83
C GLN A 103 -10.37 1.72 -1.80
N VAL A 104 -10.40 0.45 -2.17
CA VAL A 104 -9.98 -0.67 -1.31
C VAL A 104 -8.87 -1.46 -1.98
N TYR A 105 -8.13 -2.19 -1.15
CA TYR A 105 -7.09 -3.10 -1.59
C TYR A 105 -7.45 -4.50 -1.13
N VAL A 106 -7.82 -5.37 -2.08
CA VAL A 106 -8.19 -6.76 -1.82
C VAL A 106 -7.36 -7.64 -2.74
N ASN A 107 -6.69 -8.64 -2.15
CA ASN A 107 -5.81 -9.56 -2.88
C ASN A 107 -4.74 -8.86 -3.72
N ASP A 108 -4.18 -7.75 -3.21
CA ASP A 108 -3.19 -6.91 -3.89
C ASP A 108 -3.71 -6.22 -5.18
N GLU A 109 -5.03 -6.08 -5.31
CA GLU A 109 -5.68 -5.32 -6.38
C GLU A 109 -6.27 -4.02 -5.84
N LEU A 110 -6.13 -2.95 -6.63
CA LEU A 110 -6.73 -1.65 -6.34
C LEU A 110 -8.14 -1.58 -6.94
N ILE A 111 -9.14 -1.32 -6.11
CA ILE A 111 -10.55 -1.41 -6.51
C ILE A 111 -11.34 -0.17 -6.07
N SER A 112 -12.18 0.35 -6.97
CA SER A 112 -13.02 1.54 -6.76
C SER A 112 -14.44 1.33 -7.29
N GLU A 113 -15.40 2.06 -6.74
CA GLU A 113 -16.77 2.18 -7.29
C GLU A 113 -16.88 3.25 -8.39
N GLU A 114 -15.94 4.19 -8.42
CA GLU A 114 -16.02 5.37 -9.26
C GLU A 114 -14.78 5.49 -10.16
N ASP A 115 -15.01 5.80 -11.44
CA ASP A 115 -13.98 6.21 -12.39
C ASP A 115 -13.86 7.73 -12.43
N ASN A 116 -13.21 8.28 -11.40
CA ASN A 116 -13.00 9.71 -11.26
C ASN A 116 -11.51 10.07 -11.36
N GLU A 117 -11.18 11.36 -11.27
CA GLU A 117 -9.80 11.82 -11.33
C GLU A 117 -8.95 11.26 -10.19
N TYR A 118 -9.53 11.03 -9.00
CA TYR A 118 -8.79 10.51 -7.86
C TYR A 118 -8.23 9.11 -8.12
N ILE A 119 -9.07 8.16 -8.56
CA ILE A 119 -8.60 6.80 -8.84
C ILE A 119 -7.60 6.78 -10.01
N ARG A 120 -7.87 7.56 -11.07
CA ARG A 120 -6.99 7.63 -12.24
C ARG A 120 -5.62 8.22 -11.90
N SER A 121 -5.60 9.33 -11.16
CA SER A 121 -4.37 9.99 -10.70
C SER A 121 -3.60 9.08 -9.75
N TYR A 122 -4.29 8.46 -8.79
CA TYR A 122 -3.67 7.52 -7.84
C TYR A 122 -3.05 6.31 -8.54
N ALA A 123 -3.79 5.67 -9.44
CA ALA A 123 -3.34 4.51 -10.21
C ALA A 123 -2.12 4.84 -11.07
N LYS A 124 -2.13 5.99 -11.74
CA LYS A 124 -0.99 6.49 -12.53
C LYS A 124 0.24 6.74 -11.65
N HIS A 125 0.08 7.45 -10.54
CA HIS A 125 1.17 7.75 -9.62
C HIS A 125 1.73 6.49 -8.93
N SER A 126 0.89 5.49 -8.67
CA SER A 126 1.31 4.25 -8.01
C SER A 126 1.82 3.18 -8.98
N GLU A 127 1.75 3.43 -10.29
CA GLU A 127 2.04 2.48 -11.38
C GLU A 127 1.31 1.13 -11.23
N VAL A 128 0.04 1.18 -10.84
CA VAL A 128 -0.82 -0.01 -10.68
C VAL A 128 -2.15 0.17 -11.42
N PRO A 129 -2.68 -0.88 -12.06
CA PRO A 129 -4.03 -0.83 -12.61
C PRO A 129 -5.06 -0.76 -11.48
N PHE A 130 -6.26 -0.27 -11.80
CA PHE A 130 -7.42 -0.35 -10.91
C PHE A 130 -8.57 -1.10 -11.58
N LYS A 131 -9.47 -1.65 -10.75
CA LYS A 131 -10.73 -2.26 -11.19
C LYS A 131 -11.91 -1.45 -10.71
N LEU A 132 -12.93 -1.36 -11.57
CA LEU A 132 -14.22 -0.79 -11.23
C LEU A 132 -15.20 -1.90 -10.86
N VAL A 133 -16.01 -1.64 -9.85
CA VAL A 133 -17.08 -2.53 -9.39
C VAL A 133 -18.33 -1.73 -9.07
N ASP A 134 -19.49 -2.38 -9.11
CA ASP A 134 -20.76 -1.72 -8.79
C ASP A 134 -20.91 -1.43 -7.29
N ASP A 135 -20.37 -2.30 -6.42
CA ASP A 135 -20.46 -2.16 -4.97
C ASP A 135 -19.22 -2.70 -4.27
N LEU A 136 -18.50 -1.82 -3.58
CA LEU A 136 -17.32 -2.17 -2.78
C LEU A 136 -17.67 -3.12 -1.62
N LEU A 137 -18.91 -3.11 -1.14
CA LEU A 137 -19.34 -4.01 -0.05
C LEU A 137 -19.22 -5.48 -0.45
N ARG A 138 -19.52 -5.82 -1.71
CA ARG A 138 -19.36 -7.19 -2.24
C ARG A 138 -17.90 -7.60 -2.32
N VAL A 139 -17.02 -6.64 -2.62
CA VAL A 139 -15.57 -6.89 -2.75
C VAL A 139 -14.94 -7.17 -1.40
N VAL A 140 -15.37 -6.48 -0.34
CA VAL A 140 -14.79 -6.62 1.00
C VAL A 140 -15.42 -7.72 1.85
N GLU A 141 -16.27 -8.58 1.27
CA GLU A 141 -16.81 -9.77 1.96
C GLU A 141 -15.70 -10.69 2.48
N THR A 142 -14.54 -10.70 1.82
CA THR A 142 -13.34 -11.45 2.25
C THR A 142 -12.37 -10.64 3.11
N GLY A 143 -12.77 -9.44 3.54
CA GLY A 143 -11.93 -8.43 4.18
C GLY A 143 -11.11 -7.61 3.17
N ALA A 144 -10.40 -6.60 3.69
CA ALA A 144 -9.55 -5.73 2.89
C ALA A 144 -8.20 -5.48 3.57
N THR A 145 -7.12 -5.46 2.80
CA THR A 145 -5.78 -5.14 3.32
C THR A 145 -5.67 -3.67 3.72
N LYS A 146 -6.32 -2.79 2.94
CA LYS A 146 -6.32 -1.33 3.16
C LYS A 146 -7.60 -0.72 2.59
N ILE A 147 -8.03 0.38 3.18
CA ILE A 147 -9.05 1.29 2.63
C ILE A 147 -8.40 2.67 2.58
N LEU A 148 -8.56 3.39 1.46
CA LEU A 148 -8.04 4.74 1.28
C LEU A 148 -9.17 5.67 0.89
N ALA A 149 -9.27 6.80 1.58
CA ALA A 149 -10.13 7.91 1.21
C ALA A 149 -9.27 9.04 0.61
N ILE A 150 -9.78 9.68 -0.45
CA ILE A 150 -9.13 10.82 -1.11
C ILE A 150 -10.14 11.95 -1.23
N GLY A 151 -9.71 13.18 -0.96
CA GLY A 151 -10.57 14.35 -0.95
C GLY A 151 -9.89 15.55 -0.30
N ASP A 152 -10.68 16.58 0.00
CA ASP A 152 -10.22 17.81 0.63
C ASP A 152 -9.52 17.55 1.99
N PRO A 153 -8.33 18.15 2.25
CA PRO A 153 -7.58 17.93 3.49
C PRO A 153 -8.36 18.28 4.76
N GLY A 154 -9.18 19.33 4.76
CA GLY A 154 -10.00 19.74 5.91
C GLY A 154 -11.07 18.70 6.22
N THR A 155 -11.82 18.28 5.20
CA THR A 155 -12.81 17.22 5.27
C THR A 155 -12.20 15.90 5.76
N LEU A 156 -11.02 15.53 5.23
CA LEU A 156 -10.31 14.31 5.66
C LEU A 156 -9.77 14.39 7.09
N ASN A 157 -9.44 15.58 7.62
CA ASN A 157 -9.05 15.75 9.02
C ASN A 157 -10.21 15.40 9.96
N GLU A 158 -11.39 15.96 9.68
CA GLU A 158 -12.59 15.71 10.46
C GLU A 158 -13.00 14.23 10.41
N ILE A 159 -12.99 13.64 9.21
CA ILE A 159 -13.27 12.21 9.01
C ILE A 159 -12.26 11.36 9.79
N SER A 160 -10.96 11.67 9.70
CA SER A 160 -9.91 10.90 10.39
C SER A 160 -10.12 10.90 11.92
N LEU A 161 -10.43 12.06 12.51
CA LEU A 161 -10.71 12.17 13.93
C LEU A 161 -11.94 11.35 14.34
N GLU A 162 -13.01 11.43 13.55
CA GLU A 162 -14.25 10.68 13.79
C GLU A 162 -14.08 9.16 13.60
N MET A 163 -13.22 8.73 12.68
CA MET A 163 -12.94 7.31 12.45
C MET A 163 -12.09 6.74 13.58
N ARG A 164 -11.07 7.48 14.06
CA ARG A 164 -10.21 7.06 15.18
C ARG A 164 -10.97 6.87 16.50
N SER A 165 -12.04 7.64 16.73
CA SER A 165 -12.87 7.49 17.92
C SER A 165 -13.82 6.29 17.86
N GLN A 166 -14.09 5.74 16.67
CA GLN A 166 -15.04 4.64 16.48
C GLN A 166 -14.39 3.29 16.16
N PHE A 167 -13.20 3.31 15.54
CA PHE A 167 -12.50 2.11 15.06
C PHE A 167 -11.14 1.97 15.74
N HIS A 168 -11.15 1.60 17.02
CA HIS A 168 -9.93 1.47 17.83
C HIS A 168 -9.00 0.33 17.40
N ASN A 169 -9.52 -0.64 16.64
CA ASN A 169 -8.75 -1.76 16.09
C ASN A 169 -8.06 -1.43 14.75
N LEU A 170 -8.22 -0.21 14.23
CA LEU A 170 -7.63 0.21 12.96
C LEU A 170 -6.49 1.21 13.16
N SER A 171 -5.42 1.05 12.38
CA SER A 171 -4.41 2.09 12.20
C SER A 171 -4.90 3.08 11.14
N ILE A 172 -5.32 4.27 11.58
CA ILE A 172 -5.87 5.32 10.72
C ILE A 172 -4.91 6.51 10.72
N PHE A 173 -4.38 6.89 9.56
CA PHE A 173 -3.42 7.98 9.41
C PHE A 173 -3.56 8.63 8.03
N LYS A 174 -3.12 9.89 7.93
CA LYS A 174 -3.02 10.59 6.64
C LYS A 174 -1.75 10.13 5.92
N SER A 175 -1.89 9.83 4.62
CA SER A 175 -0.76 9.38 3.79
C SER A 175 -0.01 10.55 3.14
N PHE A 176 -0.70 11.66 2.84
CA PHE A 176 -0.14 12.87 2.23
C PHE A 176 -0.77 14.12 2.87
N ASP A 177 0.02 15.19 2.97
CA ASP A 177 -0.39 16.48 3.56
C ASP A 177 -0.79 17.54 2.51
N THR A 178 -0.85 17.17 1.24
CA THR A 178 -1.25 18.08 0.14
C THR A 178 -2.76 18.27 0.08
#